data_AF-A0A7G8V814-F1
#
_entry.id   AF-A0A7G8V814-F1
#
_cell.length_a   1.000
_cell.length_b   1.000
_cell.length_c   1.000
_cell.angle_alpha   90.00
_cell.angle_beta   90.00
_cell.angle_gamma   90.00
#
_symmetry.space_group_name_H-M   'P 1'
#
loop_
_entity.id
_entity.type
_entity.pdbx_description
1 polymer ?
#
loop_
_entity_poly.entity_id
_entity_poly.type
_entity_poly.pdbx_seq_one_letter_code
_entity_poly.pdbx_strand_id
1 'polypeptide(L)'
;MKNILLLFLLFATIVVKAQDTPLDEKEGVSLSYKIIKLKEDAKKDTYLITVKATNKSDSDLFYEASSNKVNPFFASATVRNGDTDIYITGLESKLYTANKALFYIKKGGSVSSDKEFKIAKGTLPVITSEFLTPLKNISEIR
;
A
#
# COMPACT_ATOMS: atom_id res chain seq x y z
N MET A 1 55.91 15.84 23.45
CA MET A 1 54.89 16.07 22.41
C MET A 1 54.07 14.80 22.28
N LYS A 2 52.80 14.83 22.70
CA LYS A 2 51.97 13.66 22.98
C LYS A 2 50.71 13.76 22.14
N ASN A 3 50.78 13.34 20.87
CA ASN A 3 49.67 13.35 19.93
C ASN A 3 49.57 12.00 19.23
N ILE A 4 48.78 11.05 19.74
CA ILE A 4 48.19 9.95 18.96
C ILE A 4 46.83 9.65 19.60
N LEU A 5 45.78 10.29 19.10
CA LEU A 5 44.84 9.76 18.10
C LEU A 5 43.67 9.05 18.80
N LEU A 6 42.66 9.85 19.14
CA LEU A 6 41.35 9.39 19.59
C LEU A 6 40.63 8.81 18.37
N LEU A 7 40.64 7.49 18.22
CA LEU A 7 39.89 6.78 17.19
C LEU A 7 38.42 6.71 17.64
N PHE A 8 37.64 7.75 17.35
CA PHE A 8 36.19 7.72 17.42
C PHE A 8 35.68 6.78 16.31
N LEU A 9 35.60 5.49 16.61
CA LEU A 9 34.90 4.52 15.76
C LEU A 9 33.40 4.76 15.95
N LEU A 10 32.86 5.71 15.18
CA LEU A 10 31.43 5.93 15.07
C LEU A 10 30.85 4.74 14.30
N PHE A 11 30.43 3.70 15.02
CA PHE A 11 29.51 2.71 14.49
C PHE A 11 28.19 3.43 14.20
N ALA A 12 28.08 4.00 13.00
CA ALA A 12 26.81 4.38 12.42
C ALA A 12 26.03 3.07 12.21
N THR A 13 25.30 2.65 13.24
CA THR A 13 24.27 1.62 13.10
C THR A 13 23.22 2.21 12.17
N ILE A 14 23.29 1.83 10.90
CA ILE A 14 22.26 2.15 9.92
C ILE A 14 21.03 1.36 10.36
N VAL A 15 20.18 1.99 11.17
CA VAL A 15 18.85 1.48 11.46
C VAL A 15 18.08 1.63 10.15
N VAL A 16 18.13 0.62 9.29
CA VAL A 16 17.25 0.51 8.13
C VAL A 16 15.85 0.25 8.69
N LYS A 17 15.14 1.33 9.06
CA LYS A 17 13.71 1.25 9.31
C LYS A 17 13.05 0.85 8.00
N ALA A 18 12.21 -0.18 8.02
CA ALA A 18 11.32 -0.51 6.92
C ALA A 18 10.36 0.67 6.70
N GLN A 19 10.79 1.62 5.88
CA GLN A 19 10.06 2.81 5.49
C GLN A 19 9.08 2.43 4.37
N ASP A 20 7.91 3.06 4.36
CA ASP A 20 6.93 2.82 3.29
C ASP A 20 7.56 3.27 1.96
N THR A 21 7.61 2.35 1.00
CA THR A 21 8.13 2.62 -0.33
C THR A 21 6.99 3.19 -1.17
N PRO A 22 7.13 4.39 -1.76
CA PRO A 22 6.10 4.94 -2.64
C PRO A 22 5.94 4.06 -3.87
N LEU A 23 4.69 3.84 -4.28
CA LEU A 23 4.36 3.00 -5.44
C LEU A 23 3.77 3.85 -6.57
N ASP A 24 2.77 4.65 -6.28
CA ASP A 24 2.09 5.51 -7.25
C ASP A 24 1.27 6.61 -6.54
N GLU A 25 0.82 7.62 -7.27
CA GLU A 25 -0.05 8.67 -6.76
C GLU A 25 -1.00 9.17 -7.86
N LYS A 26 -2.30 9.21 -7.54
CA LYS A 26 -3.33 9.67 -8.47
C LYS A 26 -4.48 10.30 -7.70
N GLU A 27 -4.98 11.43 -8.20
CA GLU A 27 -6.20 12.10 -7.69
C GLU A 27 -6.15 12.37 -6.17
N GLY A 28 -4.96 12.74 -5.65
CA GLY A 28 -4.76 13.01 -4.23
C GLY A 28 -4.68 11.77 -3.34
N VAL A 29 -4.69 10.56 -3.91
CA VAL A 29 -4.44 9.30 -3.20
C VAL A 29 -3.05 8.78 -3.55
N SER A 30 -2.23 8.54 -2.53
CA SER A 30 -0.90 7.96 -2.68
C SER A 30 -0.89 6.50 -2.26
N LEU A 31 -0.37 5.63 -3.13
CA LEU A 31 -0.12 4.23 -2.85
C LEU A 31 1.33 4.04 -2.42
N SER A 32 1.51 3.22 -1.40
CA SER A 32 2.82 2.82 -0.88
C SER A 32 2.78 1.38 -0.43
N TYR A 33 3.94 0.75 -0.29
CA TYR A 33 4.02 -0.61 0.21
C TYR A 33 5.17 -0.81 1.20
N LYS A 34 5.05 -1.89 1.97
CA LYS A 34 6.09 -2.42 2.83
C LYS A 34 6.16 -3.92 2.66
N ILE A 35 7.37 -4.46 2.62
CA ILE A 35 7.61 -5.90 2.52
C ILE A 35 8.42 -6.36 3.72
N ILE A 36 7.99 -7.45 4.34
CA ILE A 36 8.67 -8.11 5.45
C ILE A 36 8.93 -9.55 5.04
N LYS A 37 10.18 -10.01 5.13
CA LYS A 37 10.51 -11.42 4.95
C LYS A 37 10.02 -12.19 6.18
N LEU A 38 9.10 -13.12 5.99
CA LEU A 38 8.56 -13.97 7.06
C LEU A 38 9.38 -15.22 7.26
N LYS A 39 9.82 -15.84 6.15
CA LYS A 39 10.51 -17.14 6.18
C LYS A 39 11.49 -17.28 5.03
N GLU A 40 12.63 -17.88 5.32
CA GLU A 40 13.58 -18.36 4.33
C GLU A 40 13.46 -19.88 4.18
N ASP A 41 13.19 -20.37 2.96
CA ASP A 41 13.22 -21.81 2.65
C ASP A 41 14.27 -22.11 1.57
N ALA A 42 14.51 -23.40 1.29
CA ALA A 42 15.53 -23.84 0.34
C ALA A 42 15.30 -23.37 -1.11
N LYS A 43 14.04 -23.24 -1.54
CA LYS A 43 13.67 -22.90 -2.93
C LYS A 43 13.01 -21.53 -3.08
N LYS A 44 12.20 -21.13 -2.10
CA LYS A 44 11.40 -19.90 -2.14
C LYS A 44 11.49 -19.19 -0.80
N ASP A 45 11.46 -17.87 -0.83
CA ASP A 45 11.32 -17.05 0.35
C ASP A 45 9.84 -16.64 0.50
N THR A 46 9.33 -16.61 1.73
CA THR A 46 7.96 -16.17 2.03
C THR A 46 8.00 -14.76 2.60
N TYR A 47 7.14 -13.89 2.10
CA TYR A 47 7.06 -12.49 2.47
C TYR A 47 5.62 -12.10 2.78
N LEU A 48 5.47 -11.08 3.63
CA LEU A 48 4.24 -10.31 3.80
C LEU A 48 4.42 -8.97 3.08
N ILE A 49 3.51 -8.64 2.17
CA ILE A 49 3.39 -7.28 1.65
C ILE A 49 2.18 -6.60 2.29
N THR A 50 2.39 -5.39 2.77
CA THR A 50 1.34 -4.43 3.16
C THR A 50 1.30 -3.34 2.12
N VAL A 51 0.16 -3.13 1.50
CA VAL A 51 -0.09 -2.03 0.55
C VAL A 51 -1.02 -1.05 1.22
N LYS A 52 -0.63 0.23 1.24
CA LYS A 52 -1.36 1.31 1.92
C LYS A 52 -1.70 2.40 0.92
N ALA A 53 -2.98 2.77 0.89
CA ALA A 53 -3.47 3.95 0.21
C ALA A 53 -3.72 5.06 1.23
N THR A 54 -3.19 6.25 0.99
CA THR A 54 -3.35 7.43 1.85
C THR A 54 -4.01 8.54 1.05
N ASN A 55 -5.13 9.05 1.55
CA ASN A 55 -5.76 10.25 1.03
C ASN A 55 -5.00 11.48 1.52
N LYS A 56 -4.29 12.16 0.61
CA LYS A 56 -3.52 13.39 0.85
C LYS A 56 -4.34 14.65 0.61
N SER A 57 -5.59 14.54 0.13
CA SER A 57 -6.48 15.66 -0.12
C SER A 57 -6.99 16.27 1.18
N ASP A 58 -7.60 17.45 1.07
CA ASP A 58 -8.20 18.19 2.17
C ASP A 58 -9.68 17.85 2.42
N SER A 59 -10.20 16.85 1.72
CA SER A 59 -11.56 16.34 1.82
C SER A 59 -11.59 14.80 1.88
N ASP A 60 -12.73 14.25 2.31
CA ASP A 60 -13.01 12.82 2.16
C ASP A 60 -13.21 12.50 0.67
N LEU A 61 -12.58 11.41 0.20
CA LEU A 61 -12.68 10.95 -1.18
C LEU A 61 -13.51 9.68 -1.24
N PHE A 62 -14.41 9.61 -2.21
CA PHE A 62 -15.45 8.59 -2.35
C PHE A 62 -15.35 7.88 -3.70
N TYR A 63 -15.79 6.63 -3.75
CA TYR A 63 -16.02 5.89 -4.98
C TYR A 63 -17.21 4.95 -4.82
N GLU A 64 -17.85 4.62 -5.93
CA GLU A 64 -19.00 3.72 -5.94
C GLU A 64 -18.56 2.30 -6.32
N ALA A 65 -19.14 1.31 -5.67
CA ALA A 65 -19.06 -0.08 -6.08
C ALA A 65 -20.46 -0.65 -6.36
N SER A 66 -20.52 -1.81 -7.00
CA SER A 66 -21.77 -2.56 -7.20
C SER A 66 -22.53 -2.73 -5.88
N SER A 67 -23.87 -2.71 -5.90
CA SER A 67 -24.70 -2.87 -4.69
C SER A 67 -24.51 -4.21 -4.00
N ASN A 68 -24.21 -5.27 -4.77
CA ASN A 68 -23.84 -6.58 -4.24
C ASN A 68 -22.38 -6.65 -3.75
N LYS A 69 -21.64 -5.53 -3.80
CA LYS A 69 -20.26 -5.38 -3.35
C LYS A 69 -19.30 -6.37 -3.99
N VAL A 70 -19.60 -6.81 -5.21
CA VAL A 70 -18.67 -7.63 -6.00
C VAL A 70 -17.55 -6.72 -6.49
N ASN A 71 -16.32 -7.04 -6.07
CA ASN A 71 -15.09 -6.29 -6.35
C ASN A 71 -15.16 -4.82 -5.91
N PRO A 72 -15.26 -4.53 -4.60
CA PRO A 72 -15.40 -3.16 -4.10
C PRO A 72 -14.05 -2.40 -4.12
N PHE A 73 -13.14 -2.76 -5.02
CA PHE A 73 -11.75 -2.31 -5.01
C PHE A 73 -11.60 -1.02 -5.82
N PHE A 74 -10.84 -0.05 -5.30
CA PHE A 74 -10.51 1.15 -6.05
C PHE A 74 -9.07 1.14 -6.58
N ALA A 75 -8.20 0.31 -6.01
CA ALA A 75 -6.82 0.16 -6.44
C ALA A 75 -6.34 -1.27 -6.22
N SER A 76 -5.27 -1.64 -6.92
CA SER A 76 -4.55 -2.89 -6.73
C SER A 76 -3.04 -2.67 -6.76
N ALA A 77 -2.32 -3.62 -6.18
CA ALA A 77 -0.91 -3.82 -6.43
C ALA A 77 -0.64 -5.30 -6.76
N THR A 78 0.31 -5.54 -7.65
CA THR A 78 0.68 -6.88 -8.11
C THR A 78 2.15 -7.13 -7.84
N VAL A 79 2.46 -8.24 -7.18
CA VAL A 79 3.81 -8.80 -7.11
C VAL A 79 4.05 -9.61 -8.38
N ARG A 80 4.69 -9.01 -9.39
CA ARG A 80 4.81 -9.58 -10.75
C ARG A 80 5.49 -10.94 -10.79
N ASN A 81 6.54 -11.13 -10.00
CA ASN A 81 7.29 -12.39 -9.93
C ASN A 81 6.77 -13.38 -8.87
N GLY A 82 5.71 -13.02 -8.14
CA GLY A 82 4.98 -13.90 -7.23
C GLY A 82 3.55 -14.20 -7.68
N ASP A 83 3.12 -13.65 -8.81
CA ASP A 83 1.75 -13.72 -9.35
C ASP A 83 0.69 -13.51 -8.27
N THR A 84 0.88 -12.46 -7.47
CA THR A 84 0.04 -12.17 -6.31
C THR A 84 -0.53 -10.78 -6.42
N ASP A 85 -1.85 -10.69 -6.48
CA ASP A 85 -2.60 -9.44 -6.43
C ASP A 85 -3.04 -9.09 -5.01
N ILE A 86 -2.96 -7.80 -4.72
CA ILE A 86 -3.40 -7.18 -3.48
C ILE A 86 -4.38 -6.08 -3.85
N TYR A 87 -5.64 -6.27 -3.48
CA TYR A 87 -6.70 -5.32 -3.76
C TYR A 87 -6.97 -4.42 -2.55
N ILE A 88 -7.21 -3.13 -2.81
CA ILE A 88 -7.44 -2.11 -1.79
C ILE A 88 -8.90 -1.65 -1.85
N THR A 89 -9.55 -1.68 -0.68
CA THR A 89 -10.94 -1.25 -0.48
C THR A 89 -10.95 -0.09 0.51
N GLY A 90 -11.77 0.92 0.26
CA GLY A 90 -12.05 2.00 1.20
C GLY A 90 -12.92 1.53 2.37
N LEU A 91 -13.24 2.47 3.26
CA LEU A 91 -14.26 2.25 4.28
C LEU A 91 -15.65 2.30 3.64
N GLU A 92 -16.54 1.42 4.03
CA GLU A 92 -17.94 1.51 3.58
C GLU A 92 -18.65 2.69 4.24
N SER A 93 -19.32 3.50 3.43
CA SER A 93 -20.18 4.60 3.89
C SER A 93 -21.54 4.08 4.32
N LYS A 94 -22.18 4.79 5.25
CA LYS A 94 -23.60 4.57 5.58
C LYS A 94 -24.56 5.19 4.54
N LEU A 95 -24.02 6.03 3.64
CA LEU A 95 -24.77 6.62 2.55
C LEU A 95 -24.83 5.60 1.40
N TYR A 96 -26.02 5.46 0.82
CA TYR A 96 -26.23 4.67 -0.39
C TYR A 96 -26.57 5.64 -1.52
N THR A 97 -25.97 5.44 -2.70
CA THR A 97 -26.53 6.02 -3.92
C THR A 97 -27.62 5.06 -4.42
N ALA A 98 -28.54 5.55 -5.26
CA ALA A 98 -29.84 4.91 -5.54
C ALA A 98 -29.79 3.39 -5.77
N ASN A 99 -28.68 2.84 -6.29
CA ASN A 99 -28.46 1.40 -6.42
C ASN A 99 -26.98 0.97 -6.25
N LYS A 100 -26.15 1.73 -5.51
CA LYS A 100 -24.73 1.37 -5.33
C LYS A 100 -24.27 1.55 -3.89
N ALA A 101 -23.27 0.75 -3.52
CA ALA A 101 -22.59 0.89 -2.25
C ALA A 101 -21.52 1.96 -2.40
N LEU A 102 -21.47 2.90 -1.44
CA LEU A 102 -20.51 3.98 -1.45
C LEU A 102 -19.36 3.65 -0.50
N PHE A 103 -18.14 3.84 -0.95
CA PHE A 103 -16.92 3.64 -0.16
C PHE A 103 -16.11 4.93 -0.14
N TYR A 104 -15.25 5.08 0.86
CA TYR A 104 -14.49 6.31 1.05
C TYR A 104 -13.16 6.11 1.76
N ILE A 105 -12.27 7.09 1.59
CA ILE A 105 -11.07 7.27 2.41
C ILE A 105 -11.16 8.66 3.03
N LYS A 106 -11.13 8.71 4.36
CA LYS A 106 -11.17 9.97 5.11
C LYS A 106 -10.03 10.90 4.70
N LYS A 107 -10.25 12.21 4.77
CA LYS A 107 -9.21 13.25 4.69
C LYS A 107 -8.02 12.88 5.57
N GLY A 108 -6.82 12.84 4.99
CA GLY A 108 -5.59 12.47 5.71
C GLY A 108 -5.54 11.02 6.21
N GLY A 109 -6.58 10.23 5.97
CA GLY A 109 -6.71 8.86 6.40
C GLY A 109 -6.02 7.89 5.45
N SER A 110 -5.88 6.64 5.91
CA SER A 110 -5.37 5.56 5.08
C SER A 110 -6.14 4.27 5.27
N VAL A 111 -6.14 3.45 4.23
CA VAL A 111 -6.58 2.06 4.25
C VAL A 111 -5.42 1.18 3.76
N SER A 112 -5.36 -0.04 4.25
CA SER A 112 -4.30 -0.99 3.90
C SER A 112 -4.85 -2.38 3.67
N SER A 113 -4.11 -3.15 2.89
CA SER A 113 -4.37 -4.57 2.62
C SER A 113 -3.07 -5.34 2.67
N ASP A 114 -3.12 -6.50 3.28
CA ASP A 114 -1.96 -7.36 3.52
C ASP A 114 -2.11 -8.66 2.76
N LYS A 115 -0.99 -9.17 2.22
CA LYS A 115 -0.97 -10.46 1.52
C LYS A 115 0.37 -11.15 1.70
N GLU A 116 0.31 -12.45 1.99
CA GLU A 116 1.49 -13.30 1.92
C GLU A 116 1.75 -13.76 0.48
N PHE A 117 3.01 -13.81 0.09
CA PHE A 117 3.44 -14.32 -1.20
C PHE A 117 4.79 -15.03 -1.12
N LYS A 118 5.10 -15.82 -2.14
CA LYS A 118 6.35 -16.59 -2.23
C LYS A 118 7.04 -16.32 -3.55
N ILE A 119 8.33 -15.97 -3.49
CA ILE A 119 9.18 -15.80 -4.68
C ILE A 119 10.41 -16.69 -4.59
N ALA A 120 11.06 -16.95 -5.72
CA ALA A 120 12.29 -17.74 -5.76
C ALA A 120 13.36 -17.13 -4.83
N LYS A 121 14.10 -17.99 -4.14
CA LYS A 121 15.14 -17.58 -3.20
C LYS A 121 16.14 -16.63 -3.89
N GLY A 122 16.50 -15.55 -3.20
CA GLY A 122 17.44 -14.55 -3.71
C GLY A 122 16.88 -13.61 -4.78
N THR A 123 15.60 -13.73 -5.13
CA THR A 123 14.93 -12.80 -6.04
C THR A 123 14.34 -11.63 -5.25
N LEU A 124 14.44 -10.41 -5.78
CA LEU A 124 13.75 -9.26 -5.21
C LEU A 124 12.30 -9.17 -5.72
N PRO A 125 11.31 -8.87 -4.87
CA PRO A 125 9.93 -8.65 -5.32
C PRO A 125 9.84 -7.47 -6.29
N VAL A 126 9.06 -7.62 -7.36
CA VAL A 126 8.75 -6.53 -8.31
C VAL A 126 7.29 -6.15 -8.14
N ILE A 127 7.04 -4.92 -7.70
CA ILE A 127 5.70 -4.43 -7.35
C ILE A 127 5.24 -3.40 -8.40
N THR A 128 4.02 -3.55 -8.89
CA THR A 128 3.33 -2.54 -9.72
C THR A 128 1.96 -2.24 -9.13
N SER A 129 1.39 -1.07 -9.40
CA SER A 129 0.03 -0.72 -8.99
C SER A 129 -0.86 -0.32 -10.15
N GLU A 130 -2.16 -0.31 -9.87
CA GLU A 130 -3.19 0.24 -10.74
C GLU A 130 -4.30 0.89 -9.89
N PHE A 131 -4.80 2.04 -10.35
CA PHE A 131 -6.05 2.61 -9.85
C PHE A 131 -7.21 2.14 -10.74
N LEU A 132 -8.09 1.33 -10.16
CA LEU A 132 -9.21 0.66 -10.84
C LEU A 132 -10.43 1.58 -10.96
N THR A 133 -10.66 2.41 -9.94
CA THR A 133 -11.80 3.34 -9.88
C THR A 133 -11.30 4.71 -9.41
N PRO A 134 -11.67 5.81 -10.08
CA PRO A 134 -11.31 7.15 -9.63
C PRO A 134 -12.04 7.49 -8.32
N LEU A 135 -11.37 8.21 -7.42
CA LEU A 135 -11.99 8.72 -6.19
C LEU A 135 -12.30 10.20 -6.33
N LYS A 136 -13.44 10.63 -5.79
CA LYS A 136 -13.97 11.99 -5.99
C LYS A 136 -14.56 12.57 -4.71
N ASN A 137 -14.79 13.88 -4.68
CA ASN A 137 -15.60 14.48 -3.62
C ASN A 137 -17.04 13.97 -3.66
N ILE A 138 -17.71 13.96 -2.51
CA ILE A 138 -19.11 13.52 -2.42
C ILE A 138 -20.05 14.31 -3.33
N SER A 139 -19.78 15.59 -3.56
CA SER A 139 -20.56 16.46 -4.45
C SER A 139 -20.46 16.09 -5.94
N GLU A 140 -19.47 15.27 -6.30
CA GLU A 140 -19.24 14.82 -7.67
C GLU A 140 -19.77 13.39 -7.91
N ILE A 141 -20.21 12.71 -6.85
CA ILE A 141 -20.87 11.41 -6.92
C ILE A 141 -22.34 11.65 -7.31
N ARG A 142 -22.83 10.88 -8.29
CA ARG A 142 -24.16 11.03 -8.89
C ARG A 142 -25.07 9.87 -8.56
#